data_AF-J0RAC1-F1
#
_entry.id   AF-J0RAC1-F1
#
_cell.length_a   1.000
_cell.length_b   1.000
_cell.length_c   1.000
_cell.angle_alpha   90.00
_cell.angle_beta   90.00
_cell.angle_gamma   90.00
#
_symmetry.space_group_name_H-M   'P 1'
#
loop_
_entity.id
_entity.type
_entity.pdbx_description
1 polymer ?
#
loop_
_entity_poly.entity_id
_entity_poly.type
_entity_poly.pdbx_seq_one_letter_code
_entity_poly.pdbx_strand_id
1 'polypeptide(L)'
;MADTFFFTPSRQLTVANVAELTGAKLLNPEFSHKVINTLSSLDSAVEGSLVFVEHRKFSDALRDSSAVAVFCTNDIVFKVPDTMAILVTSTPQRDFAQIGRILFPDSVKPMPWFGQKEISPHAHIHPTAKFADDVCIEAGAVIGRNVEIGAGTLISSTAVIGENCRIGRDCYIAPKVTIQCSLIGDRVQLYPGVCIGQDGFGYVGGKAGIEKIPQLGRVIIEDGVEIGANTTIDRGTFQDTVIGEGSKIDNLVQIAHNVKIGRYCLIAAQCGIAGSTSIGDMSQLGGGVGVADHIVIGKCVQIAGRSGVMNDIPDGEKWGGSPARPFKQWFREVATLRSMGKVKKEKS
;
A
#
# COMPACT_ATOMS: atom_id res chain seq x y z
N MET A 1 -21.31 -2.04 6.64
CA MET A 1 -20.81 -2.74 7.83
C MET A 1 -19.64 -3.64 7.45
N ALA A 2 -18.70 -3.91 8.35
CA ALA A 2 -17.77 -5.03 8.25
C ALA A 2 -18.53 -6.37 8.04
N ASP A 3 -18.00 -7.24 7.19
CA ASP A 3 -18.59 -8.55 6.90
C ASP A 3 -18.38 -9.50 8.08
N THR A 4 -19.46 -10.02 8.66
CA THR A 4 -19.42 -10.83 9.88
C THR A 4 -18.99 -12.28 9.66
N PHE A 5 -19.01 -12.77 8.41
CA PHE A 5 -18.50 -14.09 8.09
C PHE A 5 -16.97 -14.09 8.07
N PHE A 6 -16.36 -13.03 7.51
CA PHE A 6 -14.91 -12.91 7.41
C PHE A 6 -14.26 -12.19 8.59
N PHE A 7 -14.97 -11.27 9.24
CA PHE A 7 -14.42 -10.41 10.29
C PHE A 7 -15.30 -10.43 11.54
N THR A 8 -14.77 -11.04 12.61
CA THR A 8 -15.37 -10.99 13.94
C THR A 8 -14.60 -9.99 14.80
N PRO A 9 -15.27 -9.09 15.54
CA PRO A 9 -14.60 -8.19 16.47
C PRO A 9 -13.84 -8.99 17.55
N SER A 10 -12.56 -8.68 17.75
CA SER A 10 -11.70 -9.32 18.75
C SER A 10 -12.09 -8.98 20.20
N ARG A 11 -12.88 -7.93 20.38
CA ARG A 11 -13.36 -7.43 21.68
C ARG A 11 -14.62 -6.60 21.49
N GLN A 12 -15.33 -6.37 22.58
CA GLN A 12 -16.41 -5.40 22.66
C GLN A 12 -15.87 -4.07 23.18
N LEU A 13 -16.30 -2.95 22.57
CA LEU A 13 -15.96 -1.60 23.04
C LEU A 13 -17.23 -0.83 23.36
N THR A 14 -17.19 -0.03 24.43
CA THR A 14 -18.22 0.98 24.68
C THR A 14 -17.84 2.31 24.03
N VAL A 15 -18.81 3.23 23.89
CA VAL A 15 -18.55 4.61 23.47
C VAL A 15 -17.51 5.27 24.39
N ALA A 16 -17.58 5.02 25.70
CA ALA A 16 -16.59 5.52 26.66
C ALA A 16 -15.18 5.01 26.35
N ASN A 17 -15.02 3.70 26.08
CA ASN A 17 -13.72 3.15 25.72
C ASN A 17 -13.20 3.75 24.42
N VAL A 18 -14.07 3.96 23.43
CA VAL A 18 -13.68 4.58 22.16
C VAL A 18 -13.22 6.02 22.36
N ALA A 19 -13.94 6.82 23.16
CA ALA A 19 -13.53 8.17 23.51
C ALA A 19 -12.17 8.20 24.21
N GLU A 20 -11.94 7.31 25.18
CA GLU A 20 -10.67 7.18 25.91
C GLU A 20 -9.51 6.78 25.00
N LEU A 21 -9.70 5.76 24.15
CA LEU A 21 -8.67 5.25 23.25
C LEU A 21 -8.23 6.25 22.18
N THR A 22 -9.11 7.19 21.80
CA THR A 22 -8.85 8.17 20.74
C THR A 22 -8.60 9.58 21.26
N GLY A 23 -8.93 9.85 22.53
CA GLY A 23 -8.93 11.20 23.09
C GLY A 23 -10.07 12.09 22.58
N ALA A 24 -11.04 11.52 21.84
CA ALA A 24 -12.19 12.25 21.36
C ALA A 24 -13.11 12.69 22.50
N LYS A 25 -13.70 13.89 22.39
CA LYS A 25 -14.62 14.40 23.40
C LYS A 25 -16.03 13.86 23.15
N LEU A 26 -16.53 13.02 24.06
CA LEU A 26 -17.94 12.62 24.09
C LEU A 26 -18.81 13.79 24.60
N LEU A 27 -19.70 14.32 23.76
CA LEU A 27 -20.54 15.48 24.13
C LEU A 27 -21.79 15.11 24.93
N ASN A 28 -22.27 13.88 24.78
CA ASN A 28 -23.49 13.36 25.39
C ASN A 28 -23.15 12.11 26.25
N PRO A 29 -22.63 12.31 27.48
CA PRO A 29 -22.11 11.25 28.34
C PRO A 29 -23.13 10.15 28.70
N GLU A 30 -24.42 10.44 28.61
CA GLU A 30 -25.48 9.46 28.79
C GLU A 30 -25.38 8.27 27.82
N PHE A 31 -24.73 8.45 26.66
CA PHE A 31 -24.50 7.38 25.68
C PHE A 31 -23.20 6.60 25.92
N SER A 32 -22.42 6.94 26.94
CA SER A 32 -21.12 6.32 27.26
C SER A 32 -21.14 4.78 27.35
N HIS A 33 -22.22 4.22 27.86
CA HIS A 33 -22.43 2.78 28.05
C HIS A 33 -22.84 2.03 26.78
N LYS A 34 -23.23 2.74 25.71
CA LYS A 34 -23.63 2.09 24.46
C LYS A 34 -22.47 1.31 23.87
N VAL A 35 -22.78 0.17 23.28
CA VAL A 35 -21.82 -0.77 22.74
C VAL A 35 -21.58 -0.52 21.25
N ILE A 36 -20.30 -0.58 20.86
CA ILE A 36 -19.83 -0.55 19.47
C ILE A 36 -19.27 -1.94 19.15
N ASN A 37 -19.96 -2.64 18.25
CA ASN A 37 -19.60 -3.98 17.83
C ASN A 37 -19.08 -4.02 16.39
N THR A 38 -19.26 -2.96 15.59
CA THR A 38 -18.86 -2.98 14.20
C THR A 38 -18.57 -1.58 13.67
N LEU A 39 -17.92 -1.53 12.51
CA LEU A 39 -17.68 -0.32 11.74
C LEU A 39 -18.52 -0.35 10.47
N SER A 40 -19.06 0.81 10.08
CA SER A 40 -19.89 0.94 8.89
C SER A 40 -19.60 2.23 8.12
N SER A 41 -19.95 2.25 6.83
CA SER A 41 -20.22 3.51 6.14
C SER A 41 -21.55 4.08 6.64
N LEU A 42 -21.80 5.37 6.40
CA LEU A 42 -23.08 5.99 6.74
C LEU A 42 -24.27 5.25 6.12
N ASP A 43 -24.17 4.90 4.83
CA ASP A 43 -25.25 4.28 4.06
C ASP A 43 -25.56 2.83 4.46
N SER A 44 -24.63 2.17 5.15
CA SER A 44 -24.76 0.76 5.56
C SER A 44 -24.73 0.59 7.08
N ALA A 45 -24.95 1.69 7.82
CA ALA A 45 -24.95 1.69 9.26
C ALA A 45 -26.18 0.95 9.79
N VAL A 46 -25.92 0.04 10.73
CA VAL A 46 -26.96 -0.61 11.53
C VAL A 46 -26.66 -0.40 13.01
N GLU A 47 -27.55 -0.91 13.86
CA GLU A 47 -27.35 -0.88 15.31
C GLU A 47 -25.98 -1.43 15.73
N GLY A 48 -25.33 -0.76 16.69
CA GLY A 48 -23.97 -1.09 17.13
C GLY A 48 -22.84 -0.61 16.20
N SER A 49 -23.15 0.07 15.08
CA SER A 49 -22.14 0.65 14.20
C SER A 49 -21.54 1.91 14.78
N LEU A 50 -20.22 2.03 14.68
CA LEU A 50 -19.51 3.31 14.68
C LEU A 50 -19.34 3.76 13.23
N VAL A 51 -19.53 5.06 12.99
CA VAL A 51 -19.32 5.73 11.69
C VAL A 51 -18.45 6.98 11.89
N PHE A 52 -18.04 7.63 10.81
CA PHE A 52 -17.39 8.94 10.90
C PHE A 52 -17.92 9.89 9.83
N VAL A 53 -17.89 11.19 10.12
CA VAL A 53 -18.18 12.27 9.17
C VAL A 53 -17.18 13.40 9.37
N GLU A 54 -16.41 13.70 8.34
CA GLU A 54 -15.40 14.76 8.38
C GLU A 54 -15.78 16.00 7.57
N HIS A 55 -16.68 15.85 6.57
CA HIS A 55 -17.10 16.94 5.72
C HIS A 55 -18.59 17.20 5.80
N ARG A 56 -18.97 18.47 5.98
CA ARG A 56 -20.37 18.93 6.05
C ARG A 56 -21.25 18.42 4.90
N LYS A 57 -20.71 18.27 3.69
CA LYS A 57 -21.44 17.75 2.52
C LYS A 57 -22.07 16.36 2.75
N PHE A 58 -21.55 15.58 3.69
CA PHE A 58 -22.05 14.24 4.01
C PHE A 58 -22.85 14.20 5.32
N SER A 59 -22.98 15.33 6.03
CA SER A 59 -23.64 15.37 7.34
C SER A 59 -25.14 15.13 7.29
N ASP A 60 -25.82 15.46 6.18
CA ASP A 60 -27.26 15.21 6.07
C ASP A 60 -27.60 13.71 6.00
N ALA A 61 -26.65 12.85 5.60
CA ALA A 61 -26.81 11.39 5.62
C ALA A 61 -26.86 10.81 7.05
N LEU A 62 -26.51 11.59 8.09
CA LEU A 62 -26.63 11.15 9.48
C LEU A 62 -28.08 11.02 9.94
N ARG A 63 -29.02 11.77 9.34
CA ARG A 63 -30.41 11.84 9.80
C ARG A 63 -31.11 10.50 9.81
N ASP A 64 -30.84 9.68 8.79
CA ASP A 64 -31.48 8.37 8.60
C ASP A 64 -30.56 7.22 9.04
N SER A 65 -29.43 7.53 9.69
CA SER A 65 -28.44 6.53 10.09
C SER A 65 -28.84 5.78 11.37
N SER A 66 -28.67 4.46 11.36
CA SER A 66 -28.88 3.61 12.54
C SER A 66 -27.61 3.41 13.39
N ALA A 67 -26.56 4.20 13.17
CA ALA A 67 -25.32 4.11 13.92
C ALA A 67 -25.51 4.45 15.41
N VAL A 68 -24.74 3.80 16.27
CA VAL A 68 -24.73 4.08 17.72
C VAL A 68 -23.89 5.29 18.06
N ALA A 69 -22.79 5.50 17.33
CA ALA A 69 -21.85 6.58 17.56
C ALA A 69 -21.27 7.10 16.25
N VAL A 70 -20.89 8.38 16.25
CA VAL A 70 -20.21 9.03 15.14
C VAL A 70 -18.98 9.78 15.62
N PHE A 71 -17.85 9.58 14.93
CA PHE A 71 -16.76 10.54 14.97
C PHE A 71 -17.05 11.71 14.05
N CYS A 72 -17.00 12.94 14.57
CA CYS A 72 -17.17 14.12 13.72
C CYS A 72 -16.35 15.31 14.20
N THR A 73 -16.21 16.30 13.32
CA THR A 73 -15.66 17.61 13.68
C THR A 73 -16.70 18.45 14.42
N ASN A 74 -16.23 19.46 15.16
CA ASN A 74 -17.10 20.30 16.00
C ASN A 74 -18.19 21.04 15.21
N ASP A 75 -17.94 21.32 13.93
CA ASP A 75 -18.84 22.06 13.05
C ASP A 75 -19.98 21.21 12.45
N ILE A 76 -19.99 19.90 12.73
CA ILE A 76 -21.00 18.91 12.30
C ILE A 76 -21.93 18.53 13.46
N VAL A 77 -21.56 18.80 14.71
CA VAL A 77 -22.30 18.38 15.93
C VAL A 77 -23.81 18.64 15.84
N PHE A 78 -24.22 19.82 15.38
CA PHE A 78 -25.64 20.24 15.30
C PHE A 78 -26.46 19.47 14.25
N LYS A 79 -25.82 18.66 13.41
CA LYS A 79 -26.46 17.81 12.40
C LYS A 79 -26.59 16.36 12.86
N VAL A 80 -25.94 15.99 13.96
CA VAL A 80 -25.99 14.63 14.51
C VAL A 80 -27.34 14.44 15.21
N PRO A 81 -28.09 13.35 14.93
CA PRO A 81 -29.33 13.05 15.64
C PRO A 81 -29.10 12.83 17.14
N ASP A 82 -30.05 13.26 17.97
CA ASP A 82 -30.00 13.10 19.43
C ASP A 82 -29.94 11.64 19.90
N THR A 83 -30.26 10.68 19.01
CA THR A 83 -30.21 9.24 19.29
C THR A 83 -28.81 8.63 19.25
N MET A 84 -27.81 9.40 18.78
CA MET A 84 -26.46 8.94 18.48
C MET A 84 -25.40 9.57 19.40
N ALA A 85 -24.42 8.78 19.82
CA ALA A 85 -23.29 9.31 20.59
C ALA A 85 -22.37 10.17 19.72
N ILE A 86 -21.97 11.34 20.23
CA ILE A 86 -21.19 12.34 19.48
C ILE A 86 -19.75 12.36 20.00
N LEU A 87 -18.82 11.80 19.22
CA LEU A 87 -17.39 11.78 19.51
C LEU A 87 -16.69 12.87 18.69
N VAL A 88 -16.39 14.00 19.33
CA VAL A 88 -15.76 15.14 18.65
C VAL A 88 -14.25 15.00 18.62
N THR A 89 -13.68 15.08 17.42
CA THR A 89 -12.23 15.00 17.16
C THR A 89 -11.87 15.85 15.94
N SER A 90 -10.60 16.27 15.85
CA SER A 90 -10.05 16.95 14.67
C SER A 90 -9.63 15.98 13.57
N THR A 91 -9.57 14.67 13.86
CA THR A 91 -9.17 13.64 12.89
C THR A 91 -10.14 12.45 12.82
N PRO A 92 -11.43 12.65 12.46
CA PRO A 92 -12.44 11.59 12.49
C PRO A 92 -12.05 10.31 11.75
N GLN A 93 -11.48 10.43 10.53
CA GLN A 93 -11.10 9.28 9.72
C GLN A 93 -9.96 8.48 10.36
N ARG A 94 -8.97 9.17 10.94
CA ARG A 94 -7.83 8.53 11.62
C ARG A 94 -8.29 7.74 12.84
N ASP A 95 -9.16 8.35 13.65
CA ASP A 95 -9.64 7.77 14.90
C ASP A 95 -10.55 6.57 14.61
N PHE A 96 -11.39 6.69 13.58
CA PHE A 96 -12.16 5.58 13.03
C PHE A 96 -11.27 4.41 12.59
N ALA A 97 -10.20 4.68 11.84
CA ALA A 97 -9.24 3.65 11.43
C ALA A 97 -8.46 3.04 12.61
N GLN A 98 -8.17 3.81 13.66
CA GLN A 98 -7.58 3.30 14.89
C GLN A 98 -8.51 2.31 15.59
N ILE A 99 -9.78 2.65 15.76
CA ILE A 99 -10.77 1.73 16.34
C ILE A 99 -10.94 0.48 15.46
N GLY A 100 -10.90 0.63 14.14
CA GLY A 100 -10.93 -0.50 13.21
C GLY A 100 -9.80 -1.49 13.45
N ARG A 101 -8.57 -1.01 13.64
CA ARG A 101 -7.41 -1.85 13.97
C ARG A 101 -7.52 -2.55 15.31
N ILE A 102 -8.20 -1.95 16.28
CA ILE A 102 -8.40 -2.53 17.62
C ILE A 102 -9.52 -3.58 17.59
N LEU A 103 -10.63 -3.29 16.92
CA LEU A 103 -11.75 -4.23 16.80
C LEU A 103 -11.41 -5.40 15.88
N PHE A 104 -10.73 -5.14 14.75
CA PHE A 104 -10.43 -6.14 13.72
C PHE A 104 -8.91 -6.23 13.47
N PRO A 105 -8.11 -6.68 14.45
CA PRO A 105 -6.65 -6.76 14.30
C PRO A 105 -6.23 -7.68 13.15
N ASP A 106 -7.00 -8.75 12.92
CA ASP A 106 -6.74 -9.74 11.86
C ASP A 106 -6.96 -9.16 10.44
N SER A 107 -7.63 -7.99 10.32
CA SER A 107 -7.80 -7.30 9.04
C SER A 107 -6.57 -6.52 8.59
N VAL A 108 -5.63 -6.26 9.49
CA VAL A 108 -4.40 -5.47 9.21
C VAL A 108 -3.12 -6.27 9.42
N LYS A 109 -3.18 -7.39 10.14
CA LYS A 109 -2.10 -8.37 10.23
C LYS A 109 -2.58 -9.69 9.63
N PRO A 110 -2.05 -10.09 8.46
CA PRO A 110 -2.38 -11.39 7.87
C PRO A 110 -2.07 -12.54 8.83
N MET A 111 -2.97 -13.52 8.86
CA MET A 111 -2.90 -14.69 9.75
C MET A 111 -2.59 -15.96 8.95
N PRO A 112 -1.96 -16.98 9.57
CA PRO A 112 -1.80 -18.29 8.95
C PRO A 112 -3.16 -18.87 8.58
N TRP A 113 -3.31 -19.33 7.34
CA TRP A 113 -4.58 -19.83 6.80
C TRP A 113 -5.01 -21.15 7.43
N PHE A 114 -4.04 -21.94 7.88
CA PHE A 114 -4.27 -23.18 8.60
C PHE A 114 -4.35 -23.00 10.12
N GLY A 115 -4.24 -21.77 10.64
CA GLY A 115 -4.29 -21.46 12.07
C GLY A 115 -3.09 -21.95 12.89
N GLN A 116 -2.16 -22.69 12.27
CA GLN A 116 -0.92 -23.13 12.89
C GLN A 116 0.08 -21.98 13.03
N LYS A 117 0.92 -22.01 14.07
CA LYS A 117 2.00 -21.02 14.30
C LYS A 117 3.39 -21.60 14.09
N GLU A 118 3.48 -22.88 13.76
CA GLU A 118 4.72 -23.64 13.67
C GLU A 118 5.17 -23.79 12.20
N ILE A 119 6.41 -24.25 12.03
CA ILE A 119 6.93 -24.65 10.72
C ILE A 119 6.27 -25.98 10.31
N SER A 120 5.56 -25.98 9.18
CA SER A 120 4.90 -27.15 8.65
C SER A 120 5.91 -28.24 8.25
N PRO A 121 5.68 -29.53 8.58
CA PRO A 121 6.50 -30.64 8.09
C PRO A 121 6.36 -30.84 6.57
N HIS A 122 5.39 -30.18 5.92
CA HIS A 122 5.17 -30.21 4.48
C HIS A 122 5.80 -29.01 3.74
N ALA A 123 6.59 -28.17 4.43
CA ALA A 123 7.44 -27.18 3.78
C ALA A 123 8.73 -27.84 3.27
N HIS A 124 9.26 -27.35 2.14
CA HIS A 124 10.55 -27.80 1.62
C HIS A 124 11.66 -26.82 2.03
N ILE A 125 12.45 -27.20 3.03
CA ILE A 125 13.41 -26.31 3.66
C ILE A 125 14.83 -26.87 3.50
N HIS A 126 15.74 -26.06 2.97
CA HIS A 126 17.15 -26.43 2.92
C HIS A 126 17.76 -26.52 4.34
N PRO A 127 18.58 -27.55 4.66
CA PRO A 127 19.12 -27.75 6.01
C PRO A 127 19.97 -26.62 6.59
N THR A 128 20.45 -25.69 5.75
CA THR A 128 21.27 -24.55 6.18
C THR A 128 20.47 -23.27 6.43
N ALA A 129 19.15 -23.29 6.20
CA ALA A 129 18.28 -22.17 6.53
C ALA A 129 18.23 -21.99 8.06
N LYS A 130 18.13 -20.74 8.50
CA LYS A 130 18.08 -20.37 9.93
C LYS A 130 16.82 -19.56 10.21
N PHE A 131 16.17 -19.89 11.30
CA PHE A 131 14.93 -19.27 11.73
C PHE A 131 15.08 -18.79 13.16
N ALA A 132 14.57 -17.60 13.46
CA ALA A 132 14.37 -17.15 14.83
C ALA A 132 13.10 -17.78 15.43
N ASP A 133 12.80 -17.43 16.68
CA ASP A 133 11.61 -17.90 17.40
C ASP A 133 10.32 -17.42 16.73
N ASP A 134 9.23 -18.17 16.90
CA ASP A 134 7.88 -17.84 16.41
C ASP A 134 7.76 -17.63 14.88
N VAL A 135 8.71 -18.15 14.10
CA VAL A 135 8.59 -18.19 12.63
C VAL A 135 7.55 -19.25 12.23
N CYS A 136 6.57 -18.83 11.44
CA CYS A 136 5.55 -19.71 10.89
C CYS A 136 5.81 -19.93 9.40
N ILE A 137 5.89 -21.19 8.96
CA ILE A 137 6.07 -21.55 7.55
C ILE A 137 4.99 -22.56 7.18
N GLU A 138 4.14 -22.22 6.23
CA GLU A 138 3.04 -23.08 5.82
C GLU A 138 3.44 -24.17 4.82
N ALA A 139 2.55 -25.15 4.64
CA ALA A 139 2.77 -26.28 3.76
C ALA A 139 3.05 -25.84 2.30
N GLY A 140 4.02 -26.50 1.66
CA GLY A 140 4.40 -26.24 0.28
C GLY A 140 5.22 -24.96 0.06
N ALA A 141 5.55 -24.19 1.11
CA ALA A 141 6.57 -23.15 1.00
C ALA A 141 7.95 -23.77 0.73
N VAL A 142 8.79 -23.05 -0.04
CA VAL A 142 10.13 -23.49 -0.41
C VAL A 142 11.17 -22.49 0.11
N ILE A 143 12.10 -22.95 0.94
CA ILE A 143 13.15 -22.13 1.54
C ILE A 143 14.53 -22.63 1.08
N GLY A 144 15.26 -21.76 0.38
CA GLY A 144 16.57 -22.05 -0.19
C GLY A 144 17.72 -22.07 0.83
N ARG A 145 18.92 -22.31 0.29
CA ARG A 145 20.17 -22.40 1.05
C ARG A 145 20.52 -21.08 1.74
N ASN A 146 20.95 -21.15 3.00
CA ASN A 146 21.45 -20.03 3.79
C ASN A 146 20.46 -18.86 3.94
N VAL A 147 19.15 -19.14 3.82
CA VAL A 147 18.12 -18.15 4.11
C VAL A 147 18.07 -17.89 5.61
N GLU A 148 17.87 -16.64 6.01
CA GLU A 148 17.64 -16.24 7.40
C GLU A 148 16.29 -15.53 7.53
N ILE A 149 15.46 -15.95 8.49
CA ILE A 149 14.13 -15.37 8.73
C ILE A 149 13.99 -14.95 10.21
N GLY A 150 13.62 -13.69 10.43
CA GLY A 150 13.43 -13.10 11.74
C GLY A 150 12.13 -13.51 12.43
N ALA A 151 12.07 -13.24 13.74
CA ALA A 151 11.01 -13.72 14.62
C ALA A 151 9.61 -13.22 14.24
N GLY A 152 8.59 -14.04 14.45
CA GLY A 152 7.19 -13.69 14.20
C GLY A 152 6.81 -13.56 12.71
N THR A 153 7.75 -13.82 11.79
CA THR A 153 7.48 -13.78 10.34
C THR A 153 6.68 -14.98 9.87
N LEU A 154 5.67 -14.70 9.05
CA LEU A 154 4.81 -15.69 8.40
C LEU A 154 5.20 -15.84 6.92
N ILE A 155 5.60 -17.05 6.55
CA ILE A 155 5.76 -17.49 5.16
C ILE A 155 4.58 -18.39 4.78
N SER A 156 3.73 -17.88 3.90
CA SER A 156 2.54 -18.61 3.46
C SER A 156 2.84 -19.70 2.44
N SER A 157 1.82 -20.54 2.25
CA SER A 157 1.85 -21.69 1.35
C SER A 157 2.30 -21.29 -0.05
N THR A 158 3.15 -22.11 -0.68
CA THR A 158 3.69 -21.91 -2.03
C THR A 158 4.53 -20.64 -2.25
N ALA A 159 4.92 -19.92 -1.20
CA ALA A 159 5.96 -18.89 -1.31
C ALA A 159 7.33 -19.55 -1.55
N VAL A 160 8.19 -18.89 -2.33
CA VAL A 160 9.54 -19.36 -2.66
C VAL A 160 10.57 -18.33 -2.26
N ILE A 161 11.46 -18.70 -1.34
CA ILE A 161 12.57 -17.86 -0.88
C ILE A 161 13.88 -18.46 -1.39
N GLY A 162 14.51 -17.76 -2.32
CA GLY A 162 15.78 -18.11 -2.95
C GLY A 162 16.96 -18.03 -1.98
N GLU A 163 18.09 -18.60 -2.39
CA GLU A 163 19.27 -18.70 -1.53
C GLU A 163 19.81 -17.35 -1.06
N ASN A 164 20.41 -17.36 0.13
CA ASN A 164 21.08 -16.22 0.78
C ASN A 164 20.19 -14.99 1.04
N CYS A 165 18.87 -15.08 0.79
CA CYS A 165 17.92 -14.04 1.17
C CYS A 165 17.83 -13.91 2.70
N ARG A 166 17.60 -12.67 3.15
CA ARG A 166 17.35 -12.36 4.56
C ARG A 166 16.03 -11.63 4.70
N ILE A 167 15.20 -12.07 5.63
CA ILE A 167 13.89 -11.49 5.93
C ILE A 167 13.86 -11.14 7.41
N GLY A 168 13.45 -9.92 7.73
CA GLY A 168 13.34 -9.43 9.10
C GLY A 168 12.21 -10.08 9.89
N ARG A 169 11.84 -9.39 10.97
CA ARG A 169 10.83 -9.79 11.97
C ARG A 169 9.44 -9.33 11.58
N ASP A 170 8.43 -10.05 12.04
CA ASP A 170 7.02 -9.69 11.88
C ASP A 170 6.61 -9.41 10.41
N CYS A 171 7.28 -10.07 9.46
CA CYS A 171 6.96 -9.95 8.05
C CYS A 171 5.81 -10.89 7.66
N TYR A 172 5.10 -10.54 6.60
CA TYR A 172 4.13 -11.41 5.94
C TYR A 172 4.52 -11.62 4.48
N ILE A 173 4.73 -12.88 4.12
CA ILE A 173 5.05 -13.29 2.76
C ILE A 173 3.91 -14.17 2.25
N ALA A 174 3.01 -13.56 1.47
CA ALA A 174 1.79 -14.21 0.99
C ALA A 174 2.06 -15.38 0.01
N PRO A 175 1.00 -16.15 -0.34
CA PRO A 175 1.14 -17.22 -1.32
C PRO A 175 1.66 -16.75 -2.68
N LYS A 176 2.45 -17.61 -3.31
CA LYS A 176 3.06 -17.38 -4.63
C LYS A 176 4.02 -16.20 -4.70
N VAL A 177 4.42 -15.63 -3.58
CA VAL A 177 5.51 -14.65 -3.55
C VAL A 177 6.82 -15.36 -3.86
N THR A 178 7.63 -14.78 -4.75
CA THR A 178 8.97 -15.27 -5.08
C THR A 178 10.01 -14.22 -4.73
N ILE A 179 10.99 -14.58 -3.92
CA ILE A 179 12.05 -13.68 -3.44
C ILE A 179 13.39 -14.29 -3.78
N GLN A 180 14.29 -13.53 -4.40
CA GLN A 180 15.66 -13.94 -4.67
C GLN A 180 16.58 -12.73 -4.60
N CYS A 181 17.88 -12.91 -4.36
CA CYS A 181 18.88 -11.82 -4.37
C CYS A 181 18.44 -10.58 -3.56
N SER A 182 17.81 -10.77 -2.39
CA SER A 182 17.11 -9.71 -1.67
C SER A 182 17.37 -9.71 -0.17
N LEU A 183 17.40 -8.50 0.40
CA LEU A 183 17.42 -8.25 1.84
C LEU A 183 16.13 -7.48 2.21
N ILE A 184 15.36 -8.02 3.14
CA ILE A 184 14.05 -7.50 3.53
C ILE A 184 14.10 -7.17 5.03
N GLY A 185 13.71 -5.95 5.38
CA GLY A 185 13.62 -5.45 6.75
C GLY A 185 12.48 -6.05 7.56
N ASP A 186 12.13 -5.39 8.64
CA ASP A 186 11.09 -5.82 9.58
C ASP A 186 9.71 -5.28 9.18
N ARG A 187 8.63 -5.98 9.55
CA ARG A 187 7.23 -5.55 9.37
C ARG A 187 6.86 -5.32 7.91
N VAL A 188 7.55 -5.99 6.98
CA VAL A 188 7.26 -5.93 5.55
C VAL A 188 6.10 -6.86 5.21
N GLN A 189 5.15 -6.38 4.41
CA GLN A 189 4.05 -7.21 3.91
C GLN A 189 4.11 -7.31 2.38
N LEU A 190 4.20 -8.54 1.88
CA LEU A 190 4.18 -8.85 0.46
C LEU A 190 2.89 -9.60 0.14
N TYR A 191 2.06 -9.02 -0.71
CA TYR A 191 0.78 -9.61 -1.12
C TYR A 191 0.96 -10.66 -2.24
N PRO A 192 -0.08 -11.47 -2.54
CA PRO A 192 0.07 -12.63 -3.40
C PRO A 192 0.69 -12.34 -4.78
N GLY A 193 1.60 -13.21 -5.21
CA GLY A 193 2.22 -13.14 -6.53
C GLY A 193 3.31 -12.06 -6.72
N VAL A 194 3.72 -11.37 -5.65
CA VAL A 194 4.87 -10.45 -5.71
C VAL A 194 6.15 -11.19 -6.10
N CYS A 195 6.93 -10.60 -7.00
CA CYS A 195 8.22 -11.14 -7.45
C CYS A 195 9.33 -10.13 -7.21
N ILE A 196 10.39 -10.56 -6.50
CA ILE A 196 11.47 -9.68 -6.06
C ILE A 196 12.83 -10.28 -6.42
N GLY A 197 13.65 -9.47 -7.08
CA GLY A 197 15.06 -9.72 -7.35
C GLY A 197 15.35 -10.57 -8.58
N GLN A 198 14.38 -10.73 -9.48
CA GLN A 198 14.62 -11.16 -10.85
C GLN A 198 15.51 -10.16 -11.61
N ASP A 199 16.11 -10.62 -12.71
CA ASP A 199 16.92 -9.76 -13.57
C ASP A 199 16.09 -8.63 -14.16
N GLY A 200 16.61 -7.41 -14.11
CA GLY A 200 16.08 -6.30 -14.88
C GLY A 200 16.29 -6.43 -16.39
N PHE A 201 15.68 -5.53 -17.14
CA PHE A 201 15.75 -5.47 -18.60
C PHE A 201 17.08 -4.89 -19.12
N GLY A 202 18.20 -5.60 -18.88
CA GLY A 202 19.53 -5.21 -19.33
C GLY A 202 20.01 -5.99 -20.55
N TYR A 203 20.04 -5.35 -21.72
CA TYR A 203 20.51 -5.96 -22.97
C TYR A 203 21.34 -4.97 -23.79
N VAL A 204 22.33 -5.48 -24.54
CA VAL A 204 23.15 -4.69 -25.47
C VAL A 204 23.18 -5.32 -26.86
N GLY A 205 23.46 -4.51 -27.87
CA GLY A 205 23.78 -5.02 -29.20
C GLY A 205 25.19 -5.61 -29.22
N GLY A 206 25.30 -6.85 -29.68
CA GLY A 206 26.55 -7.59 -29.85
C GLY A 206 26.72 -8.10 -31.28
N LYS A 207 27.87 -8.75 -31.55
CA LYS A 207 28.22 -9.21 -32.90
C LYS A 207 27.27 -10.30 -33.43
N ALA A 208 26.66 -11.07 -32.52
CA ALA A 208 25.76 -12.17 -32.85
C ALA A 208 24.27 -11.84 -32.63
N GLY A 209 23.94 -10.60 -32.26
CA GLY A 209 22.57 -10.18 -31.95
C GLY A 209 22.47 -9.48 -30.59
N ILE A 210 21.34 -9.64 -29.91
CA ILE A 210 21.11 -9.04 -28.59
C ILE A 210 21.74 -9.92 -27.51
N GLU A 211 22.61 -9.33 -26.69
CA GLU A 211 23.33 -10.02 -25.62
C GLU A 211 22.84 -9.52 -24.25
N LYS A 212 22.72 -10.44 -23.29
CA LYS A 212 22.21 -10.15 -21.94
C LYS A 212 23.30 -9.52 -21.07
N ILE A 213 22.98 -8.42 -20.39
CA ILE A 213 23.83 -7.82 -19.37
C ILE A 213 23.61 -8.56 -18.04
N PRO A 214 24.66 -9.11 -17.41
CA PRO A 214 24.54 -9.68 -16.07
C PRO A 214 24.02 -8.65 -15.06
N GLN A 215 22.95 -9.00 -14.33
CA GLN A 215 22.43 -8.21 -13.23
C GLN A 215 23.01 -8.79 -11.93
N LEU A 216 23.97 -8.09 -11.32
CA LEU A 216 24.78 -8.58 -10.19
C LEU A 216 24.46 -7.87 -8.88
N GLY A 217 23.57 -6.88 -8.90
CA GLY A 217 23.07 -6.20 -7.71
C GLY A 217 21.97 -6.99 -7.02
N ARG A 218 21.32 -6.35 -6.05
CA ARG A 218 20.27 -6.94 -5.21
C ARG A 218 19.04 -6.04 -5.15
N VAL A 219 18.05 -6.48 -4.39
CA VAL A 219 16.96 -5.62 -3.89
C VAL A 219 17.11 -5.46 -2.38
N ILE A 220 16.94 -4.22 -1.90
CA ILE A 220 16.84 -3.89 -0.48
C ILE A 220 15.45 -3.32 -0.23
N ILE A 221 14.70 -3.93 0.68
CA ILE A 221 13.41 -3.43 1.15
C ILE A 221 13.54 -3.10 2.62
N GLU A 222 13.31 -1.85 2.98
CA GLU A 222 13.38 -1.37 4.36
C GLU A 222 12.11 -1.69 5.15
N ASP A 223 12.12 -1.32 6.43
CA ASP A 223 11.08 -1.65 7.39
C ASP A 223 9.69 -1.11 7.02
N GLY A 224 8.64 -1.83 7.39
CA GLY A 224 7.25 -1.37 7.31
C GLY A 224 6.72 -1.14 5.90
N VAL A 225 7.43 -1.61 4.87
CA VAL A 225 7.01 -1.52 3.48
C VAL A 225 5.86 -2.49 3.19
N GLU A 226 4.87 -2.06 2.40
CA GLU A 226 3.83 -2.94 1.88
C GLU A 226 3.86 -2.95 0.35
N ILE A 227 3.82 -4.13 -0.25
CA ILE A 227 3.88 -4.33 -1.71
C ILE A 227 2.69 -5.18 -2.15
N GLY A 228 1.82 -4.57 -2.94
CA GLY A 228 0.58 -5.14 -3.47
C GLY A 228 0.78 -6.30 -4.43
N ALA A 229 -0.30 -7.03 -4.68
CA ALA A 229 -0.32 -8.27 -5.43
C ALA A 229 0.23 -8.10 -6.86
N ASN A 230 0.98 -9.10 -7.31
CA ASN A 230 1.60 -9.18 -8.63
C ASN A 230 2.51 -7.98 -9.00
N THR A 231 3.02 -7.25 -8.01
CA THR A 231 4.07 -6.24 -8.22
C THR A 231 5.43 -6.92 -8.39
N THR A 232 6.24 -6.37 -9.29
CA THR A 232 7.55 -6.91 -9.70
C THR A 232 8.65 -5.90 -9.42
N ILE A 233 9.70 -6.34 -8.72
CA ILE A 233 10.86 -5.51 -8.37
C ILE A 233 12.14 -6.17 -8.86
N ASP A 234 12.77 -5.57 -9.86
CA ASP A 234 13.99 -6.11 -10.46
C ASP A 234 15.21 -5.79 -9.58
N ARG A 235 16.16 -6.72 -9.50
CA ARG A 235 17.46 -6.44 -8.87
C ARG A 235 18.27 -5.47 -9.71
N GLY A 236 19.12 -4.69 -9.06
CA GLY A 236 19.98 -3.75 -9.77
C GLY A 236 21.10 -4.42 -10.56
N THR A 237 21.71 -3.67 -11.49
CA THR A 237 22.81 -4.21 -12.31
C THR A 237 24.12 -4.36 -11.51
N PHE A 238 24.57 -3.28 -10.86
CA PHE A 238 25.75 -3.31 -9.98
C PHE A 238 25.45 -2.72 -8.60
N GLN A 239 24.61 -1.68 -8.56
CA GLN A 239 24.01 -1.16 -7.34
C GLN A 239 22.74 -1.93 -7.01
N ASP A 240 22.17 -1.68 -5.84
CA ASP A 240 20.91 -2.27 -5.41
C ASP A 240 19.71 -1.42 -5.89
N THR A 241 18.58 -2.09 -6.14
CA THR A 241 17.25 -1.46 -6.16
C THR A 241 16.80 -1.31 -4.70
N VAL A 242 16.28 -0.14 -4.30
CA VAL A 242 15.99 0.17 -2.89
C VAL A 242 14.57 0.69 -2.73
N ILE A 243 13.84 0.13 -1.77
CA ILE A 243 12.51 0.59 -1.35
C ILE A 243 12.59 1.07 0.10
N GLY A 244 12.42 2.39 0.29
CA GLY A 244 12.57 3.05 1.58
C GLY A 244 11.42 2.79 2.55
N GLU A 245 11.76 2.91 3.83
CA GLU A 245 10.92 2.62 4.99
C GLU A 245 9.49 3.15 4.87
N GLY A 246 8.50 2.33 5.24
CA GLY A 246 7.10 2.74 5.37
C GLY A 246 6.38 3.02 4.04
N SER A 247 7.05 2.86 2.90
CA SER A 247 6.44 3.06 1.58
C SER A 247 5.36 2.01 1.28
N LYS A 248 4.30 2.44 0.59
CA LYS A 248 3.17 1.59 0.20
C LYS A 248 3.08 1.56 -1.32
N ILE A 249 3.31 0.38 -1.88
CA ILE A 249 3.28 0.12 -3.31
C ILE A 249 2.06 -0.76 -3.57
N ASP A 250 1.14 -0.29 -4.39
CA ASP A 250 -0.10 -0.98 -4.70
C ASP A 250 0.13 -2.11 -5.73
N ASN A 251 -0.94 -2.73 -6.18
CA ASN A 251 -0.95 -3.90 -7.04
C ASN A 251 -0.43 -3.58 -8.47
N LEU A 252 0.16 -4.59 -9.11
CA LEU A 252 0.58 -4.56 -10.52
C LEU A 252 1.55 -3.40 -10.85
N VAL A 253 2.39 -3.01 -9.91
CA VAL A 253 3.44 -2.02 -10.14
C VAL A 253 4.69 -2.72 -10.71
N GLN A 254 5.38 -2.08 -11.66
CA GLN A 254 6.70 -2.50 -12.12
C GLN A 254 7.77 -1.54 -11.59
N ILE A 255 8.77 -2.07 -10.90
CA ILE A 255 9.96 -1.36 -10.44
C ILE A 255 11.18 -1.97 -11.11
N ALA A 256 11.77 -1.23 -12.04
CA ALA A 256 12.94 -1.68 -12.78
C ALA A 256 14.24 -1.65 -11.95
N HIS A 257 15.31 -2.15 -12.55
CA HIS A 257 16.63 -2.25 -11.91
C HIS A 257 17.15 -0.87 -11.47
N ASN A 258 17.84 -0.84 -10.33
CA ASN A 258 18.51 0.35 -9.77
C ASN A 258 17.59 1.51 -9.36
N VAL A 259 16.27 1.29 -9.37
CA VAL A 259 15.32 2.29 -8.86
C VAL A 259 15.53 2.48 -7.36
N LYS A 260 15.44 3.74 -6.90
CA LYS A 260 15.52 4.11 -5.49
C LYS A 260 14.25 4.86 -5.09
N ILE A 261 13.40 4.23 -4.30
CA ILE A 261 12.20 4.86 -3.74
C ILE A 261 12.52 5.26 -2.30
N GLY A 262 12.29 6.53 -1.96
CA GLY A 262 12.46 7.08 -0.62
C GLY A 262 11.43 6.55 0.37
N ARG A 263 11.42 7.14 1.57
CA ARG A 263 10.56 6.69 2.68
C ARG A 263 9.15 7.25 2.57
N TYR A 264 8.17 6.47 3.04
CA TYR A 264 6.77 6.86 3.14
C TYR A 264 6.16 7.32 1.80
N CYS A 265 6.65 6.77 0.68
CA CYS A 265 6.08 7.02 -0.63
C CYS A 265 4.79 6.23 -0.81
N LEU A 266 3.83 6.78 -1.57
CA LEU A 266 2.60 6.09 -1.95
C LEU A 266 2.57 5.92 -3.47
N ILE A 267 2.68 4.68 -3.95
CA ILE A 267 2.70 4.35 -5.38
C ILE A 267 1.44 3.54 -5.70
N ALA A 268 0.47 4.17 -6.36
CA ALA A 268 -0.81 3.52 -6.69
C ALA A 268 -0.68 2.49 -7.83
N ALA A 269 -1.72 1.69 -8.02
CA ALA A 269 -1.67 0.51 -8.89
C ALA A 269 -1.25 0.85 -10.32
N GLN A 270 -0.64 -0.14 -10.98
CA GLN A 270 -0.26 -0.08 -12.40
C GLN A 270 0.79 1.00 -12.75
N CYS A 271 1.49 1.56 -11.77
CA CYS A 271 2.63 2.42 -12.07
C CYS A 271 3.78 1.61 -12.66
N GLY A 272 4.53 2.23 -13.59
CA GLY A 272 5.75 1.66 -14.16
C GLY A 272 6.90 2.63 -13.96
N ILE A 273 7.95 2.21 -13.24
CA ILE A 273 9.12 3.03 -12.94
C ILE A 273 10.33 2.42 -13.64
N ALA A 274 10.86 3.12 -14.64
CA ALA A 274 11.99 2.64 -15.42
C ALA A 274 13.33 2.79 -14.67
N GLY A 275 14.36 2.12 -15.19
CA GLY A 275 15.60 1.84 -14.47
C GLY A 275 16.37 3.09 -14.03
N SER A 276 17.15 2.96 -12.97
CA SER A 276 18.03 4.01 -12.44
C SER A 276 17.34 5.32 -12.00
N THR A 277 16.01 5.31 -11.86
CA THR A 277 15.24 6.47 -11.39
C THR A 277 15.20 6.55 -9.87
N SER A 278 15.25 7.76 -9.31
CA SER A 278 15.09 8.01 -7.88
C SER A 278 13.84 8.81 -7.56
N ILE A 279 13.11 8.42 -6.51
CA ILE A 279 11.92 9.09 -6.00
C ILE A 279 12.17 9.48 -4.55
N GLY A 280 12.06 10.76 -4.20
CA GLY A 280 12.28 11.27 -2.86
C GLY A 280 11.15 10.95 -1.87
N ASP A 281 11.45 11.09 -0.58
CA ASP A 281 10.54 10.80 0.53
C ASP A 281 9.16 11.47 0.41
N MET A 282 8.12 10.83 0.93
CA MET A 282 6.74 11.35 1.02
C MET A 282 6.09 11.68 -0.33
N SER A 283 6.66 11.20 -1.45
CA SER A 283 6.11 11.41 -2.79
C SER A 283 4.98 10.45 -3.11
N GLN A 284 4.04 10.90 -3.95
CA GLN A 284 2.80 10.19 -4.26
C GLN A 284 2.60 10.11 -5.77
N LEU A 285 2.49 8.89 -6.29
CA LEU A 285 2.22 8.61 -7.70
C LEU A 285 0.81 8.03 -7.83
N GLY A 286 -0.06 8.73 -8.57
CA GLY A 286 -1.40 8.25 -8.88
C GLY A 286 -1.40 7.03 -9.82
N GLY A 287 -2.52 6.32 -9.89
CA GLY A 287 -2.59 5.05 -10.60
C GLY A 287 -2.19 5.15 -12.07
N GLY A 288 -1.40 4.20 -12.55
CA GLY A 288 -0.96 4.13 -13.94
C GLY A 288 0.04 5.21 -14.35
N VAL A 289 0.76 5.84 -13.42
CA VAL A 289 1.86 6.76 -13.75
C VAL A 289 3.02 5.97 -14.37
N GLY A 290 3.53 6.48 -15.50
CA GLY A 290 4.76 5.97 -16.13
C GLY A 290 5.90 6.94 -15.90
N VAL A 291 7.05 6.43 -15.46
CA VAL A 291 8.25 7.21 -15.17
C VAL A 291 9.40 6.76 -16.07
N ALA A 292 10.01 7.70 -16.78
CA ALA A 292 11.19 7.47 -17.61
C ALA A 292 12.41 7.02 -16.78
N ASP A 293 13.42 6.50 -17.45
CA ASP A 293 14.64 6.00 -16.84
C ASP A 293 15.60 7.15 -16.52
N HIS A 294 16.45 6.95 -15.51
CA HIS A 294 17.54 7.87 -15.15
C HIS A 294 17.08 9.28 -14.74
N ILE A 295 15.87 9.44 -14.22
CA ILE A 295 15.39 10.73 -13.74
C ILE A 295 15.30 10.80 -12.21
N VAL A 296 15.25 12.03 -11.69
CA VAL A 296 15.15 12.35 -10.28
C VAL A 296 13.81 13.02 -9.99
N ILE A 297 12.95 12.34 -9.23
CA ILE A 297 11.74 12.90 -8.64
C ILE A 297 12.08 13.28 -7.20
N GLY A 298 11.91 14.56 -6.87
CA GLY A 298 12.16 15.12 -5.54
C GLY A 298 11.25 14.56 -4.45
N LYS A 299 11.40 15.09 -3.24
CA LYS A 299 10.56 14.71 -2.08
C LYS A 299 9.24 15.46 -2.09
N CYS A 300 8.21 14.90 -1.46
CA CYS A 300 6.87 15.47 -1.34
C CYS A 300 6.22 15.83 -2.69
N VAL A 301 6.60 15.14 -3.77
CA VAL A 301 6.04 15.36 -5.11
C VAL A 301 4.70 14.65 -5.23
N GLN A 302 3.74 15.26 -5.92
CA GLN A 302 2.46 14.62 -6.24
C GLN A 302 2.29 14.52 -7.76
N ILE A 303 2.09 13.30 -8.27
CA ILE A 303 1.91 13.04 -9.69
C ILE A 303 0.50 12.51 -9.94
N ALA A 304 -0.30 13.23 -10.72
CA ALA A 304 -1.65 12.81 -11.05
C ALA A 304 -1.65 11.47 -11.81
N GLY A 305 -2.69 10.66 -11.61
CA GLY A 305 -2.81 9.36 -12.27
C GLY A 305 -2.75 9.44 -13.80
N ARG A 306 -2.22 8.40 -14.42
CA ARG A 306 -2.02 8.27 -15.89
C ARG A 306 -1.06 9.30 -16.51
N SER A 307 -0.28 9.99 -15.69
CA SER A 307 0.76 10.89 -16.18
C SER A 307 1.99 10.13 -16.67
N GLY A 308 2.63 10.65 -17.72
CA GLY A 308 3.97 10.26 -18.15
C GLY A 308 4.99 11.29 -17.67
N VAL A 309 6.01 10.83 -16.95
CA VAL A 309 7.08 11.67 -16.39
C VAL A 309 8.35 11.42 -17.18
N MET A 310 8.85 12.44 -17.86
CA MET A 310 10.00 12.35 -18.76
C MET A 310 11.20 13.22 -18.32
N ASN A 311 11.05 14.00 -17.25
CA ASN A 311 12.06 14.93 -16.77
C ASN A 311 12.11 14.90 -15.25
N ASP A 312 13.22 15.36 -14.70
CA ASP A 312 13.37 15.58 -13.26
C ASP A 312 12.28 16.50 -12.71
N ILE A 313 11.82 16.20 -11.49
CA ILE A 313 10.80 16.98 -10.79
C ILE A 313 11.39 17.51 -9.48
N PRO A 314 11.42 18.83 -9.26
CA PRO A 314 11.85 19.42 -7.99
C PRO A 314 10.98 19.03 -6.78
N ASP A 315 11.52 19.20 -5.58
CA ASP A 315 10.81 18.95 -4.32
C ASP A 315 9.47 19.72 -4.22
N GLY A 316 8.44 19.06 -3.69
CA GLY A 316 7.14 19.67 -3.35
C GLY A 316 6.23 19.97 -4.55
N GLU A 317 6.70 19.70 -5.76
CA GLU A 317 5.96 20.00 -6.99
C GLU A 317 4.75 19.09 -7.21
N LYS A 318 3.80 19.58 -8.01
CA LYS A 318 2.62 18.81 -8.44
C LYS A 318 2.56 18.74 -9.96
N TRP A 319 2.68 17.53 -10.50
CA TRP A 319 2.73 17.29 -11.93
C TRP A 319 1.52 16.47 -12.39
N GLY A 320 1.08 16.70 -13.63
CA GLY A 320 -0.04 15.98 -14.21
C GLY A 320 -0.09 16.07 -15.74
N GLY A 321 -0.53 15.00 -16.39
CA GLY A 321 -0.70 14.88 -17.84
C GLY A 321 -1.55 13.65 -18.19
N SER A 322 -2.28 13.70 -19.32
CA SER A 322 -3.24 12.65 -19.75
C SER A 322 -4.09 11.94 -18.66
N PRO A 323 -4.76 12.64 -17.72
CA PRO A 323 -5.98 12.07 -17.14
C PRO A 323 -7.16 12.30 -18.09
N ALA A 324 -8.19 11.45 -17.97
CA ALA A 324 -9.43 11.60 -18.74
C ALA A 324 -10.10 12.97 -18.48
N ARG A 325 -10.71 13.54 -19.52
CA ARG A 325 -11.46 14.81 -19.49
C ARG A 325 -12.80 14.62 -20.20
N PRO A 326 -13.82 15.45 -19.95
CA PRO A 326 -15.07 15.41 -20.70
C PRO A 326 -14.82 15.43 -22.21
N PHE A 327 -15.47 14.55 -22.96
CA PHE A 327 -15.17 14.27 -24.37
C PHE A 327 -15.04 15.53 -25.24
N LYS A 328 -16.00 16.46 -25.14
CA LYS A 328 -16.00 17.71 -25.92
C LYS A 328 -14.85 18.65 -25.56
N GLN A 329 -14.35 18.61 -24.32
CA GLN A 329 -13.19 19.40 -23.92
C GLN A 329 -11.92 18.78 -24.50
N TRP A 330 -11.69 17.49 -24.23
CA TRP A 330 -10.53 16.76 -24.74
C TRP A 330 -10.39 16.86 -26.26
N PHE A 331 -11.48 16.64 -27.01
CA PHE A 331 -11.46 16.68 -28.47
C PHE A 331 -11.05 18.06 -29.01
N ARG A 332 -11.53 19.15 -28.38
CA ARG A 332 -11.16 20.52 -28.77
C ARG A 332 -9.69 20.82 -28.49
N GLU A 333 -9.17 20.39 -27.35
CA GLU A 333 -7.76 20.55 -26.99
C GLU A 333 -6.84 19.82 -27.98
N VAL A 334 -7.14 18.54 -28.30
CA VAL A 334 -6.39 17.76 -29.29
C VAL A 334 -6.44 18.40 -30.68
N ALA A 335 -7.63 18.85 -31.12
CA ALA A 335 -7.77 19.55 -32.40
C ALA A 335 -6.92 20.83 -32.47
N THR A 336 -6.83 21.56 -31.36
CA THR A 336 -6.06 22.80 -31.25
C THR A 336 -4.55 22.52 -31.28
N LEU A 337 -4.07 21.54 -30.51
CA LEU A 337 -2.66 21.12 -30.55
C LEU A 337 -2.24 20.68 -31.95
N ARG A 338 -3.10 19.92 -32.65
CA ARG A 338 -2.85 19.50 -34.04
C ARG A 338 -2.80 20.67 -35.03
N SER A 339 -3.52 21.77 -34.78
CA SER A 339 -3.51 22.93 -35.68
C SER A 339 -2.27 23.81 -35.46
N MET A 340 -1.76 23.89 -34.22
CA MET A 340 -0.52 24.63 -33.90
C MET A 340 0.71 24.04 -34.59
N GLY A 341 0.76 22.72 -34.77
CA GLY A 341 1.86 22.05 -35.49
C GLY A 341 1.82 22.20 -37.02
N LYS A 342 0.76 22.78 -37.59
CA LYS A 342 0.72 23.08 -39.03
C LYS A 342 1.39 24.42 -39.26
N VAL A 343 2.60 24.41 -39.82
CA VAL A 343 3.27 25.61 -40.34
C VAL A 343 2.29 26.33 -41.27
N LYS A 344 1.95 27.59 -40.96
CA LYS A 344 1.15 28.42 -41.85
C LYS A 344 1.94 28.51 -43.16
N LYS A 345 1.43 27.90 -44.25
CA LYS A 345 1.91 28.24 -45.59
C LYS A 345 1.71 29.75 -45.75
N GLU A 346 2.80 30.48 -45.88
CA GLU A 346 2.75 31.89 -46.27
C GLU A 346 1.94 31.97 -47.57
N LYS A 347 0.93 32.83 -47.57
CA LYS A 347 0.17 33.12 -48.78
C LYS A 347 1.11 33.91 -49.70
N SER A 348 1.49 33.34 -50.84
CA SER A 348 2.16 34.06 -51.93
C SER A 348 1.26 35.14 -52.49
#